data_AF-A0A0Q4WSW8-F1
#
_entry.id   AF-A0A0Q4WSW8-F1
#
_cell.length_a   1.000
_cell.length_b   1.000
_cell.length_c   1.000
_cell.angle_alpha   90.00
_cell.angle_beta   90.00
_cell.angle_gamma   90.00
#
_symmetry.space_group_name_H-M   'P 1'
#
loop_
_entity.id
_entity.type
_entity.pdbx_description
1 polymer ?
#
loop_
_entity_poly.entity_id
_entity_poly.type
_entity_poly.pdbx_seq_one_letter_code
_entity_poly.pdbx_strand_id
1 'polypeptide(L)'
;MANQELIDVLSAAKHLPKEAMLQALASPADIAEPVLAVLALAADGKELDEAQGNLLFWGVHILAAVGETRAFTPLLTILRREDSDGLDALLGDALTTTMAKVLTSLFDGDVAPMHALLLDSTVDGFARNEVFAALAYLTQTGRIDRTQTHDLLVRFDDKRAAVEGDVAWVGWEETIALLGYADLALRSTAARADGRLSDEFSDAGWFHTTLRRATAKPNDMQRFDGQHYGTFDDPIGALAWTAEGAGLPIRNPVKIGRNDPCPCGSGKKYKKCCLNAA
;
A
#
# COMPACT_ATOMS: atom_id res chain seq x y z
N MET A 1 -20.51 7.65 -20.96
CA MET A 1 -20.12 9.08 -21.09
C MET A 1 -19.66 9.50 -19.71
N ALA A 2 -18.59 10.27 -19.60
CA ALA A 2 -18.09 10.71 -18.30
C ALA A 2 -19.18 11.46 -17.51
N ASN A 3 -19.24 11.23 -16.20
CA ASN A 3 -20.20 11.89 -15.31
C ASN A 3 -19.54 13.10 -14.66
N GLN A 4 -19.77 14.29 -15.23
CA GLN A 4 -19.10 15.52 -14.79
C GLN A 4 -19.37 15.85 -13.32
N GLU A 5 -20.61 15.65 -12.85
CA GLU A 5 -20.97 15.91 -11.45
C GLU A 5 -20.17 15.03 -10.49
N LEU A 6 -20.03 13.74 -10.81
CA LEU A 6 -19.26 12.80 -10.01
C LEU A 6 -17.76 13.17 -10.00
N ILE A 7 -17.23 13.57 -11.15
CA ILE A 7 -15.83 14.02 -11.29
C ILE A 7 -15.59 15.28 -10.46
N ASP A 8 -16.50 16.24 -10.49
CA ASP A 8 -16.39 17.49 -9.73
C ASP A 8 -16.39 17.21 -8.22
N VAL A 9 -17.23 16.28 -7.74
CA VAL A 9 -17.25 15.86 -6.33
C VAL A 9 -15.93 15.22 -5.92
N LEU A 10 -15.40 14.28 -6.71
CA LEU A 10 -14.12 13.63 -6.42
C LEU A 10 -12.95 14.64 -6.45
N SER A 11 -12.97 15.57 -7.41
CA SER A 11 -11.94 16.61 -7.56
C SER A 11 -11.94 17.61 -6.40
N ALA A 12 -13.09 17.87 -5.79
CA ALA A 12 -13.21 18.81 -4.66
C ALA A 12 -13.04 18.16 -3.28
N ALA A 13 -12.94 16.83 -3.21
CA ALA A 13 -13.00 16.08 -1.95
C ALA A 13 -11.69 16.16 -1.15
N LYS A 14 -11.79 16.71 0.07
CA LYS A 14 -10.68 16.80 1.06
C LYS A 14 -10.60 15.61 2.01
N HIS A 15 -11.69 14.88 2.13
CA HIS A 15 -11.85 13.71 2.99
C HIS A 15 -12.60 12.65 2.20
N LEU A 16 -12.56 11.40 2.69
CA LEU A 16 -13.19 10.25 2.05
C LEU A 16 -14.59 10.55 1.48
N PRO A 17 -14.74 10.71 0.15
CA PRO A 17 -16.02 11.04 -0.47
C PRO A 17 -16.81 9.75 -0.72
N LYS A 18 -17.20 9.09 0.39
CA LYS A 18 -17.72 7.71 0.39
C LYS A 18 -18.85 7.48 -0.62
N GLU A 19 -19.84 8.37 -0.69
CA GLU A 19 -20.99 8.22 -1.58
C GLU A 19 -20.58 8.30 -3.05
N ALA A 20 -19.73 9.28 -3.40
CA ALA A 20 -19.18 9.43 -4.75
C ALA A 20 -18.32 8.22 -5.15
N MET A 21 -17.46 7.73 -4.26
CA MET A 21 -16.66 6.54 -4.53
C MET A 21 -17.53 5.30 -4.75
N LEU A 22 -18.58 5.09 -3.93
CA LEU A 22 -19.52 3.98 -4.13
C LEU A 22 -20.27 4.08 -5.46
N GLN A 23 -20.66 5.30 -5.86
CA GLN A 23 -21.27 5.54 -7.17
C GLN A 23 -20.29 5.23 -8.31
N ALA A 24 -19.04 5.67 -8.20
CA ALA A 24 -17.99 5.40 -9.18
C ALA A 24 -17.68 3.90 -9.30
N LEU A 25 -17.63 3.16 -8.18
CA LEU A 25 -17.46 1.71 -8.19
C LEU A 25 -18.61 0.99 -8.90
N ALA A 26 -19.84 1.48 -8.73
CA ALA A 26 -21.02 0.94 -9.41
C ALA A 26 -21.04 1.27 -10.92
N SER A 27 -20.34 2.32 -11.36
CA SER A 27 -20.27 2.74 -12.77
C SER A 27 -18.89 3.29 -13.14
N PRO A 28 -17.85 2.44 -13.25
CA PRO A 28 -16.46 2.91 -13.35
C PRO A 28 -16.17 3.71 -14.62
N ALA A 29 -16.91 3.43 -15.70
CA ALA A 29 -16.81 4.14 -16.97
C ALA A 29 -17.16 5.64 -16.86
N ASP A 30 -17.82 6.07 -15.78
CA ASP A 30 -18.18 7.46 -15.54
C ASP A 30 -16.95 8.33 -15.19
N ILE A 31 -15.88 7.72 -14.66
CA ILE A 31 -14.67 8.44 -14.21
C ILE A 31 -13.38 7.95 -14.88
N ALA A 32 -13.38 6.78 -15.53
CA ALA A 32 -12.16 6.11 -15.98
C ALA A 32 -11.29 6.98 -16.92
N GLU A 33 -11.86 7.51 -18.00
CA GLU A 33 -11.09 8.32 -18.96
C GLU A 33 -10.54 9.62 -18.35
N PRO A 34 -11.32 10.42 -17.58
CA PRO A 34 -10.78 11.56 -16.84
C PRO A 34 -9.63 11.21 -15.89
N VAL A 35 -9.77 10.14 -15.10
CA VAL A 35 -8.72 9.71 -14.16
C VAL A 35 -7.47 9.27 -14.91
N LEU A 36 -7.61 8.46 -15.97
CA LEU A 36 -6.49 8.03 -16.80
C LEU A 36 -5.79 9.22 -17.49
N ALA A 37 -6.54 10.25 -17.89
CA ALA A 37 -5.96 11.46 -18.45
C ALA A 37 -5.12 12.22 -17.42
N VAL A 38 -5.60 12.40 -16.18
CA VAL A 38 -4.82 13.04 -15.11
C VAL A 38 -3.62 12.19 -14.71
N LEU A 39 -3.78 10.88 -14.62
CA LEU A 39 -2.70 9.93 -14.36
C LEU A 39 -1.60 10.04 -15.44
N ALA A 40 -1.98 10.19 -16.72
CA ALA A 40 -1.02 10.40 -17.81
C ALA A 40 -0.30 11.75 -17.70
N LEU A 41 -1.00 12.83 -17.33
CA LEU A 41 -0.36 14.13 -17.08
C LEU A 41 0.70 14.02 -15.96
N ALA A 42 0.37 13.32 -14.88
CA ALA A 42 1.34 13.04 -13.82
C ALA A 42 2.47 12.13 -14.31
N ALA A 43 2.21 11.08 -15.07
CA ALA A 43 3.29 10.25 -15.63
C ALA A 43 4.25 11.05 -16.53
N ASP A 44 3.74 12.06 -17.25
CA ASP A 44 4.52 13.00 -18.08
C ASP A 44 5.35 14.03 -17.28
N GLY A 45 5.30 13.99 -15.95
CA GLY A 45 6.03 14.93 -15.09
C GLY A 45 5.34 16.29 -14.92
N LYS A 46 4.08 16.43 -15.34
CA LYS A 46 3.35 17.70 -15.17
C LYS A 46 2.89 17.87 -13.72
N GLU A 47 2.96 19.11 -13.23
CA GLU A 47 2.34 19.49 -11.97
C GLU A 47 0.82 19.43 -12.11
N LEU A 48 0.17 18.90 -11.08
CA LEU A 48 -1.28 18.82 -10.99
C LEU A 48 -1.78 19.93 -10.07
N ASP A 49 -2.90 20.55 -10.44
CA ASP A 49 -3.61 21.39 -9.48
C ASP A 49 -4.31 20.54 -8.40
N GLU A 50 -4.84 21.19 -7.35
CA GLU A 50 -5.51 20.51 -6.23
C GLU A 50 -6.67 19.61 -6.71
N ALA A 51 -7.44 20.07 -7.69
CA ALA A 51 -8.59 19.35 -8.21
C ALA A 51 -8.16 18.07 -8.96
N GLN A 52 -7.12 18.18 -9.79
CA GLN A 52 -6.50 17.06 -10.47
C GLN A 52 -5.85 16.07 -9.50
N GLY A 53 -5.14 16.57 -8.49
CA GLY A 53 -4.52 15.74 -7.45
C GLY A 53 -5.56 14.89 -6.71
N ASN A 54 -6.65 15.51 -6.27
CA ASN A 54 -7.75 14.80 -5.60
C ASN A 54 -8.42 13.78 -6.53
N LEU A 55 -8.70 14.16 -7.79
CA LEU A 55 -9.30 13.24 -8.76
C LEU A 55 -8.40 12.03 -9.01
N LEU A 56 -7.09 12.24 -9.14
CA LEU A 56 -6.12 11.17 -9.30
C LEU A 56 -6.06 10.26 -8.07
N PHE A 57 -5.98 10.85 -6.87
CA PHE A 57 -5.93 10.11 -5.62
C PHE A 57 -7.16 9.19 -5.46
N TRP A 58 -8.38 9.72 -5.51
CA TRP A 58 -9.57 8.87 -5.36
C TRP A 58 -9.76 7.93 -6.55
N GLY A 59 -9.49 8.44 -7.75
CA GLY A 59 -9.65 7.73 -9.00
C GLY A 59 -8.78 6.47 -9.09
N VAL A 60 -7.49 6.55 -8.76
CA VAL A 60 -6.58 5.40 -8.88
C VAL A 60 -6.98 4.25 -7.97
N HIS A 61 -7.49 4.55 -6.76
CA HIS A 61 -8.01 3.55 -5.84
C HIS A 61 -9.31 2.90 -6.34
N ILE A 62 -10.19 3.67 -6.99
CA ILE A 62 -11.39 3.12 -7.64
C ILE A 62 -11.00 2.26 -8.84
N LEU A 63 -10.08 2.74 -9.68
CA LEU A 63 -9.56 2.01 -10.84
C LEU A 63 -8.90 0.68 -10.43
N ALA A 64 -8.16 0.67 -9.33
CA ALA A 64 -7.59 -0.53 -8.75
C ALA A 64 -8.67 -1.51 -8.29
N ALA A 65 -9.72 -1.03 -7.62
CA ALA A 65 -10.81 -1.88 -7.14
C ALA A 65 -11.62 -2.56 -8.25
N VAL A 66 -11.57 -2.00 -9.47
CA VAL A 66 -12.26 -2.57 -10.65
C VAL A 66 -11.31 -3.25 -11.63
N GLY A 67 -10.01 -3.31 -11.32
CA GLY A 67 -9.00 -3.96 -12.16
C GLY A 67 -8.71 -3.26 -13.49
N GLU A 68 -8.74 -1.92 -13.51
CA GLU A 68 -8.45 -1.13 -14.72
C GLU A 68 -6.94 -1.10 -15.04
N THR A 69 -6.48 -2.10 -15.78
CA THR A 69 -5.04 -2.32 -16.00
C THR A 69 -4.33 -1.21 -16.77
N ARG A 70 -5.06 -0.34 -17.49
CA ARG A 70 -4.46 0.82 -18.19
C ARG A 70 -3.76 1.80 -17.24
N ALA A 71 -4.10 1.78 -15.95
CA ALA A 71 -3.47 2.63 -14.95
C ALA A 71 -2.09 2.11 -14.46
N PHE A 72 -1.74 0.85 -14.73
CA PHE A 72 -0.56 0.21 -14.13
C PHE A 72 0.77 0.87 -14.51
N THR A 73 1.09 0.91 -15.79
CA THR A 73 2.35 1.47 -16.29
C THR A 73 2.50 2.97 -15.97
N PRO A 74 1.47 3.83 -16.17
CA PRO A 74 1.54 5.23 -15.74
C PRO A 74 1.76 5.40 -14.23
N LEU A 75 1.13 4.57 -13.38
CA LEU A 75 1.33 4.63 -11.93
C LEU A 75 2.77 4.25 -11.54
N LEU A 76 3.33 3.18 -12.13
CA LEU A 76 4.74 2.83 -11.93
C LEU A 76 5.68 3.96 -12.41
N THR A 77 5.31 4.67 -13.47
CA THR A 77 6.10 5.83 -13.95
C THR A 77 6.14 6.95 -12.92
N ILE A 78 5.02 7.22 -12.25
CA ILE A 78 4.95 8.20 -11.16
C ILE A 78 5.81 7.75 -9.98
N LEU A 79 5.70 6.48 -9.57
CA LEU A 79 6.49 5.92 -8.46
C LEU A 79 8.00 5.96 -8.70
N ARG A 80 8.46 6.06 -9.95
CA ARG A 80 9.88 6.20 -10.30
C ARG A 80 10.45 7.62 -10.14
N ARG A 81 9.63 8.61 -9.79
CA ARG A 81 10.10 9.98 -9.58
C ARG A 81 11.05 10.02 -8.38
N GLU A 82 12.17 10.73 -8.54
CA GLU A 82 13.17 10.93 -7.48
C GLU A 82 12.72 11.97 -6.43
N ASP A 83 11.67 12.73 -6.76
CA ASP A 83 11.10 13.76 -5.89
C ASP A 83 10.13 13.16 -4.86
N SER A 84 10.65 12.94 -3.64
CA SER A 84 9.87 12.45 -2.51
C SER A 84 8.72 13.39 -2.14
N ASP A 85 8.91 14.70 -2.25
CA ASP A 85 7.90 15.69 -1.87
C ASP A 85 6.74 15.67 -2.87
N GLY A 86 7.05 15.50 -4.16
CA GLY A 86 6.04 15.32 -5.20
C GLY A 86 5.25 14.01 -5.08
N LEU A 87 5.90 12.92 -4.64
CA LEU A 87 5.22 11.66 -4.34
C LEU A 87 4.32 11.77 -3.11
N ASP A 88 4.82 12.39 -2.04
CA ASP A 88 4.06 12.63 -0.80
C ASP A 88 2.85 13.55 -1.05
N ALA A 89 3.02 14.60 -1.86
CA ALA A 89 1.92 15.50 -2.22
C ALA A 89 0.79 14.77 -2.98
N LEU A 90 1.12 13.74 -3.77
CA LEU A 90 0.14 13.04 -4.59
C LEU A 90 -0.50 11.84 -3.86
N LEU A 91 0.30 11.07 -3.13
CA LEU A 91 -0.10 9.80 -2.54
C LEU A 91 -0.11 9.84 -1.02
N GLY A 92 0.76 10.65 -0.40
CA GLY A 92 0.96 10.70 1.05
C GLY A 92 1.08 9.31 1.66
N ASP A 93 0.37 9.09 2.77
CA ASP A 93 0.30 7.80 3.45
C ASP A 93 -0.27 6.67 2.57
N ALA A 94 -0.98 6.95 1.47
CA ALA A 94 -1.48 5.91 0.56
C ALA A 94 -0.35 5.10 -0.07
N LEU A 95 0.84 5.70 -0.22
CA LEU A 95 2.04 5.02 -0.71
C LEU A 95 2.32 3.76 0.13
N THR A 96 2.40 3.88 1.45
CA THR A 96 2.77 2.75 2.34
C THR A 96 1.58 1.98 2.91
N THR A 97 0.35 2.46 2.69
CA THR A 97 -0.86 1.83 3.25
C THR A 97 -1.68 1.03 2.24
N THR A 98 -1.62 1.38 0.96
CA THR A 98 -2.50 0.78 -0.06
C THR A 98 -1.79 0.34 -1.34
N MET A 99 -0.58 0.84 -1.61
CA MET A 99 0.03 0.77 -2.92
C MET A 99 0.33 -0.66 -3.38
N ALA A 100 0.83 -1.54 -2.51
CA ALA A 100 1.05 -2.95 -2.87
C ALA A 100 -0.20 -3.63 -3.46
N LYS A 101 -1.37 -3.38 -2.85
CA LYS A 101 -2.66 -3.94 -3.31
C LYS A 101 -3.17 -3.26 -4.56
N VAL A 102 -3.01 -1.94 -4.64
CA VAL A 102 -3.33 -1.15 -5.85
C VAL A 102 -2.55 -1.69 -7.05
N LEU A 103 -1.23 -1.82 -6.93
CA LEU A 103 -0.37 -2.37 -7.98
C LEU A 103 -0.73 -3.82 -8.33
N THR A 104 -1.03 -4.65 -7.32
CA THR A 104 -1.47 -6.04 -7.52
C THR A 104 -2.74 -6.11 -8.37
N SER A 105 -3.75 -5.29 -8.06
CA SER A 105 -5.01 -5.26 -8.80
C SER A 105 -4.88 -4.66 -10.20
N LEU A 106 -4.00 -3.68 -10.37
CA LEU A 106 -3.78 -3.00 -11.65
C LEU A 106 -2.89 -3.79 -12.60
N PHE A 107 -2.09 -4.75 -12.12
CA PHE A 107 -1.10 -5.47 -12.92
C PHE A 107 -1.66 -5.92 -14.29
N ASP A 108 -0.99 -5.50 -15.36
CA ASP A 108 -1.42 -5.72 -16.75
C ASP A 108 -0.83 -7.00 -17.38
N GLY A 109 0.07 -7.68 -16.66
CA GLY A 109 0.78 -8.87 -17.13
C GLY A 109 2.23 -8.62 -17.53
N ASP A 110 2.66 -7.36 -17.69
CA ASP A 110 4.05 -7.02 -17.96
C ASP A 110 4.81 -6.68 -16.67
N VAL A 111 5.70 -7.58 -16.27
CA VAL A 111 6.53 -7.40 -15.06
C VAL A 111 7.75 -6.53 -15.31
N ALA A 112 8.13 -6.28 -16.57
CA ALA A 112 9.39 -5.60 -16.88
C ALA A 112 9.47 -4.17 -16.27
N PRO A 113 8.41 -3.35 -16.26
CA PRO A 113 8.43 -2.05 -15.59
C PRO A 113 8.66 -2.15 -14.07
N MET A 114 8.10 -3.17 -13.40
CA MET A 114 8.35 -3.41 -11.96
C MET A 114 9.81 -3.74 -11.71
N HIS A 115 10.39 -4.63 -12.53
CA HIS A 115 11.81 -5.00 -12.40
C HIS A 115 12.74 -3.81 -12.64
N ALA A 116 12.42 -2.95 -13.61
CA ALA A 116 13.18 -1.74 -13.86
C ALA A 116 13.16 -0.79 -12.66
N LEU A 117 11.98 -0.55 -12.08
CA LEU A 117 11.80 0.27 -10.88
C LEU A 117 12.60 -0.29 -9.69
N LEU A 118 12.49 -1.60 -9.43
CA LEU A 118 13.16 -2.25 -8.30
C LEU A 118 14.70 -2.21 -8.40
N LEU A 119 15.25 -2.19 -9.61
CA LEU A 119 16.70 -2.12 -9.82
C LEU A 119 17.24 -0.69 -9.92
N ASP A 120 16.36 0.32 -9.85
CA ASP A 120 16.70 1.72 -9.96
C ASP A 120 16.94 2.31 -8.57
N SER A 121 18.21 2.53 -8.23
CA SER A 121 18.60 2.96 -6.88
C SER A 121 18.22 4.41 -6.54
N THR A 122 17.76 5.19 -7.52
CA THR A 122 17.31 6.58 -7.29
C THR A 122 15.85 6.67 -6.89
N VAL A 123 15.09 5.57 -7.03
CA VAL A 123 13.68 5.50 -6.64
C VAL A 123 13.55 5.44 -5.12
N ASP A 124 12.51 6.06 -4.58
CA ASP A 124 12.20 6.00 -3.15
C ASP A 124 12.17 4.54 -2.63
N GLY A 125 12.73 4.34 -1.43
CA GLY A 125 12.84 3.01 -0.82
C GLY A 125 11.48 2.42 -0.48
N PHE A 126 10.55 3.22 0.04
CA PHE A 126 9.21 2.76 0.40
C PHE A 126 8.42 2.37 -0.86
N ALA A 127 8.50 3.18 -1.93
CA ALA A 127 7.92 2.80 -3.21
C ALA A 127 8.46 1.45 -3.73
N ARG A 128 9.77 1.22 -3.62
CA ARG A 128 10.39 -0.08 -3.97
C ARG A 128 9.89 -1.21 -3.07
N ASN A 129 9.69 -0.97 -1.77
CA ASN A 129 9.14 -1.96 -0.85
C ASN A 129 7.71 -2.40 -1.24
N GLU A 130 6.84 -1.44 -1.59
CA GLU A 130 5.47 -1.74 -2.05
C GLU A 130 5.45 -2.52 -3.37
N VAL A 131 6.37 -2.20 -4.29
CA VAL A 131 6.52 -2.94 -5.55
C VAL A 131 7.02 -4.37 -5.30
N PHE A 132 7.92 -4.58 -4.32
CA PHE A 132 8.30 -5.92 -3.87
C PHE A 132 7.12 -6.69 -3.28
N ALA A 133 6.30 -6.06 -2.44
CA ALA A 133 5.13 -6.69 -1.85
C ALA A 133 4.11 -7.13 -2.93
N ALA A 134 3.84 -6.27 -3.91
CA ALA A 134 3.02 -6.61 -5.07
C ALA A 134 3.63 -7.75 -5.89
N LEU A 135 4.94 -7.69 -6.18
CA LEU A 135 5.68 -8.73 -6.89
C LEU A 135 5.57 -10.09 -6.18
N ALA A 136 5.74 -10.12 -4.86
CA ALA A 136 5.63 -11.33 -4.05
C ALA A 136 4.24 -11.95 -4.16
N TYR A 137 3.18 -11.16 -4.02
CA TYR A 137 1.81 -11.67 -4.12
C TYR A 137 1.44 -12.12 -5.54
N LEU A 138 1.81 -11.36 -6.56
CA LEU A 138 1.59 -11.71 -7.97
C LEU A 138 2.35 -12.99 -8.36
N THR A 139 3.56 -13.17 -7.85
CA THR A 139 4.33 -14.42 -8.05
C THR A 139 3.68 -15.59 -7.33
N GLN A 140 3.24 -15.39 -6.09
CA GLN A 140 2.58 -16.44 -5.30
C GLN A 140 1.27 -16.91 -5.93
N THR A 141 0.52 -15.98 -6.53
CA THR A 141 -0.76 -16.27 -7.20
C THR A 141 -0.59 -16.75 -8.65
N GLY A 142 0.65 -16.91 -9.12
CA GLY A 142 0.97 -17.43 -10.46
C GLY A 142 0.74 -16.45 -11.60
N ARG A 143 0.57 -15.15 -11.29
CA ARG A 143 0.49 -14.08 -12.31
C ARG A 143 1.87 -13.65 -12.81
N ILE A 144 2.91 -13.90 -12.04
CA ILE A 144 4.32 -13.72 -12.42
C ILE A 144 5.05 -15.05 -12.25
N ASP A 145 5.91 -15.39 -13.21
CA ASP A 145 6.71 -16.61 -13.14
C ASP A 145 7.73 -16.55 -11.99
N ARG A 146 7.85 -17.66 -11.25
CA ARG A 146 8.75 -17.75 -10.09
C ARG A 146 10.21 -17.54 -10.46
N THR A 147 10.63 -18.04 -11.63
CA THR A 147 12.02 -17.89 -12.10
C THR A 147 12.33 -16.43 -12.38
N GLN A 148 11.39 -15.68 -12.98
CA GLN A 148 11.58 -14.24 -13.23
C GLN A 148 11.79 -13.46 -11.92
N THR A 149 10.99 -13.74 -10.89
CA THR A 149 11.14 -13.10 -9.57
C THR A 149 12.43 -13.54 -8.88
N HIS A 150 12.80 -14.81 -8.97
CA HIS A 150 14.07 -15.32 -8.42
C HIS A 150 15.28 -14.62 -9.06
N ASP A 151 15.34 -14.56 -10.39
CA ASP A 151 16.41 -13.91 -11.14
C ASP A 151 16.52 -12.41 -10.81
N LEU A 152 15.40 -11.74 -10.57
CA LEU A 152 15.38 -10.36 -10.10
C LEU A 152 16.04 -10.22 -8.73
N LEU A 153 15.68 -11.07 -7.77
CA LEU A 153 16.22 -11.02 -6.41
C LEU A 153 17.74 -11.26 -6.42
N VAL A 154 18.21 -12.21 -7.23
CA VAL A 154 19.64 -12.45 -7.45
C VAL A 154 20.31 -11.20 -8.03
N ARG A 155 19.72 -10.60 -9.07
CA ARG A 155 20.26 -9.41 -9.73
C ARG A 155 20.28 -8.18 -8.83
N PHE A 156 19.27 -8.00 -7.98
CA PHE A 156 19.18 -6.91 -7.02
C PHE A 156 20.36 -6.95 -6.04
N ASP A 157 20.66 -8.14 -5.51
CA ASP A 157 21.82 -8.39 -4.65
C ASP A 157 23.15 -8.18 -5.39
N ASP A 158 23.33 -8.86 -6.53
CA ASP A 158 24.58 -8.81 -7.30
C ASP A 158 24.95 -7.38 -7.72
N LYS A 159 23.95 -6.53 -8.02
CA LYS A 159 24.16 -5.12 -8.39
C LYS A 159 24.26 -4.17 -7.20
N ARG A 160 23.95 -4.61 -5.98
CA ARG A 160 23.78 -3.73 -4.82
C ARG A 160 22.82 -2.58 -5.15
N ALA A 161 21.63 -2.93 -5.65
CA ALA A 161 20.66 -1.98 -6.21
C ALA A 161 20.01 -1.02 -5.19
N ALA A 162 20.37 -1.12 -3.90
CA ALA A 162 19.99 -0.18 -2.87
C ALA A 162 21.17 0.07 -1.91
N VAL A 163 21.20 1.26 -1.31
CA VAL A 163 22.21 1.63 -0.30
C VAL A 163 22.00 0.83 0.99
N GLU A 164 23.01 0.82 1.87
CA GLU A 164 22.92 0.11 3.15
C GLU A 164 21.80 0.69 4.03
N GLY A 165 20.99 -0.19 4.62
CA GLY A 165 19.86 0.20 5.48
C GLY A 165 18.61 0.70 4.74
N ASP A 166 18.64 0.77 3.41
CA ASP A 166 17.47 1.14 2.61
C ASP A 166 16.35 0.08 2.76
N VAL A 167 15.12 0.54 2.93
CA VAL A 167 13.94 -0.33 3.11
C VAL A 167 13.67 -1.22 1.89
N ALA A 168 14.21 -0.91 0.72
CA ALA A 168 14.17 -1.81 -0.44
C ALA A 168 14.85 -3.17 -0.16
N TRP A 169 15.87 -3.23 0.71
CA TRP A 169 16.44 -4.50 1.14
C TRP A 169 15.46 -5.34 1.97
N VAL A 170 14.58 -4.68 2.74
CA VAL A 170 13.53 -5.36 3.52
C VAL A 170 12.56 -6.05 2.57
N GLY A 171 11.99 -5.32 1.61
CA GLY A 171 11.09 -5.92 0.59
C GLY A 171 11.75 -7.05 -0.20
N TRP A 172 13.04 -6.95 -0.51
CA TRP A 172 13.83 -8.03 -1.11
C TRP A 172 13.88 -9.28 -0.22
N GLU A 173 14.20 -9.13 1.07
CA GLU A 173 14.29 -10.24 2.02
C GLU A 173 12.92 -10.86 2.33
N GLU A 174 11.88 -10.04 2.49
CA GLU A 174 10.51 -10.49 2.67
C GLU A 174 10.03 -11.30 1.47
N THR A 175 10.33 -10.84 0.25
CA THR A 175 9.99 -11.58 -0.98
C THR A 175 10.67 -12.95 -1.00
N ILE A 176 11.94 -13.05 -0.59
CA ILE A 176 12.66 -14.34 -0.46
C ILE A 176 11.93 -15.26 0.52
N ALA A 177 11.58 -14.75 1.72
CA ALA A 177 10.94 -15.54 2.75
C ALA A 177 9.53 -15.98 2.36
N LEU A 178 8.70 -15.05 1.89
CA LEU A 178 7.32 -15.28 1.51
C LEU A 178 7.19 -16.23 0.33
N LEU A 179 8.12 -16.21 -0.62
CA LEU A 179 8.10 -17.12 -1.76
C LEU A 179 8.83 -18.44 -1.49
N GLY A 180 9.55 -18.59 -0.39
CA GLY A 180 10.22 -19.85 -0.05
C GLY A 180 11.49 -20.11 -0.85
N TYR A 181 12.23 -19.08 -1.27
CA TYR A 181 13.49 -19.23 -1.99
C TYR A 181 14.65 -19.59 -1.05
N ALA A 182 14.65 -20.83 -0.56
CA ALA A 182 15.60 -21.31 0.43
C ALA A 182 17.07 -21.26 -0.03
N ASP A 183 17.31 -21.32 -1.34
CA ASP A 183 18.64 -21.20 -1.94
C ASP A 183 19.22 -19.78 -1.82
N LEU A 184 18.37 -18.75 -1.64
CA LEU A 184 18.78 -17.36 -1.42
C LEU A 184 19.01 -17.02 0.06
N ALA A 185 18.80 -17.95 0.99
CA ALA A 185 18.94 -17.70 2.43
C ALA A 185 20.36 -17.25 2.85
N LEU A 186 21.39 -17.78 2.18
CA LEU A 186 22.78 -17.37 2.43
C LEU A 186 23.05 -15.93 1.97
N ARG A 187 22.35 -15.46 0.92
CA ARG A 187 22.46 -14.07 0.46
C ARG A 187 21.86 -13.11 1.47
N SER A 188 20.68 -13.43 2.02
CA SER A 188 20.07 -12.62 3.12
C SER A 188 20.97 -12.61 4.36
N THR A 189 21.54 -13.77 4.73
CA THR A 189 22.50 -13.86 5.84
C THR A 189 23.72 -12.96 5.62
N ALA A 190 24.28 -12.96 4.40
CA ALA A 190 25.39 -12.09 4.03
C ALA A 190 25.00 -10.60 4.03
N ALA A 191 23.80 -10.27 3.58
CA ALA A 191 23.26 -8.90 3.58
C ALA A 191 23.05 -8.33 4.98
N ARG A 192 22.68 -9.19 5.95
CA ARG A 192 22.64 -8.80 7.36
C ARG A 192 24.04 -8.63 7.95
N ALA A 193 24.96 -9.55 7.62
CA ALA A 193 26.33 -9.52 8.13
C ALA A 193 27.14 -8.29 7.66
N ASP A 194 26.88 -7.79 6.46
CA ASP A 194 27.55 -6.63 5.88
C ASP A 194 26.76 -5.31 5.99
N GLY A 195 25.65 -5.29 6.75
CA GLY A 195 24.92 -4.07 7.13
C GLY A 195 23.90 -3.56 6.11
N ARG A 196 23.73 -4.24 4.96
CA ARG A 196 22.68 -3.89 4.00
C ARG A 196 21.27 -4.02 4.57
N LEU A 197 21.06 -5.07 5.36
CA LEU A 197 19.84 -5.32 6.13
C LEU A 197 20.10 -5.04 7.59
N SER A 198 19.27 -4.17 8.19
CA SER A 198 19.30 -3.89 9.62
C SER A 198 18.09 -4.51 10.33
N ASP A 199 18.24 -4.77 11.63
CA ASP A 199 17.14 -5.23 12.49
C ASP A 199 16.13 -4.11 12.83
N GLU A 200 16.35 -2.88 12.36
CA GLU A 200 15.43 -1.76 12.56
C GLU A 200 14.13 -1.95 11.78
N PHE A 201 14.23 -2.46 10.55
CA PHE A 201 13.10 -2.64 9.65
C PHE A 201 12.85 -4.10 9.25
N SER A 202 13.76 -5.03 9.56
CA SER A 202 13.58 -6.45 9.24
C SER A 202 14.01 -7.40 10.36
N ASP A 203 13.07 -8.19 10.90
CA ASP A 203 13.32 -9.17 11.96
C ASP A 203 13.87 -10.50 11.42
N ALA A 204 15.10 -10.86 11.82
CA ALA A 204 15.74 -12.11 11.37
C ALA A 204 14.98 -13.38 11.80
N GLY A 205 14.32 -13.34 12.96
CA GLY A 205 13.52 -14.47 13.47
C GLY A 205 12.28 -14.74 12.60
N TRP A 206 11.61 -13.67 12.19
CA TRP A 206 10.50 -13.68 11.26
C TRP A 206 10.95 -14.22 9.90
N PHE A 207 12.07 -13.73 9.35
CA PHE A 207 12.62 -14.22 8.08
C PHE A 207 12.78 -15.75 8.10
N HIS A 208 13.49 -16.29 9.09
CA HIS A 208 13.73 -17.74 9.18
C HIS A 208 12.45 -18.55 9.39
N THR A 209 11.50 -18.01 10.15
CA THR A 209 10.21 -18.68 10.43
C THR A 209 9.34 -18.71 9.18
N THR A 210 9.21 -17.57 8.50
CA THR A 210 8.43 -17.40 7.27
C THR A 210 9.02 -18.23 6.12
N LEU A 211 10.34 -18.17 5.90
CA LEU A 211 11.01 -18.97 4.87
C LEU A 211 10.81 -20.47 5.07
N ARG A 212 10.93 -20.95 6.31
CA ARG A 212 10.69 -22.36 6.65
C ARG A 212 9.24 -22.75 6.38
N ARG A 213 8.28 -21.89 6.78
CA ARG A 213 6.85 -22.13 6.54
C ARG A 213 6.55 -22.17 5.03
N ALA A 214 7.04 -21.22 4.26
CA ALA A 214 6.85 -21.15 2.82
C ALA A 214 7.45 -22.37 2.10
N THR A 215 8.65 -22.80 2.50
CA THR A 215 9.29 -24.02 1.94
C THR A 215 8.50 -25.29 2.26
N ALA A 216 8.02 -25.42 3.51
CA ALA A 216 7.27 -26.60 3.94
C ALA A 216 5.84 -26.65 3.38
N LYS A 217 5.21 -25.49 3.17
CA LYS A 217 3.83 -25.34 2.69
C LYS A 217 3.76 -24.25 1.60
N PRO A 218 4.26 -24.52 0.38
CA PRO A 218 4.37 -23.50 -0.67
C PRO A 218 3.05 -22.84 -1.07
N ASN A 219 1.93 -23.54 -0.93
CA ASN A 219 0.59 -23.03 -1.29
C ASN A 219 -0.15 -22.37 -0.10
N ASP A 220 0.45 -22.29 1.09
CA ASP A 220 -0.19 -21.73 2.29
C ASP A 220 -0.23 -20.19 2.27
N MET A 221 -1.34 -19.62 1.82
CA MET A 221 -1.53 -18.17 1.71
C MET A 221 -1.55 -17.44 3.07
N GLN A 222 -1.68 -18.13 4.20
CA GLN A 222 -1.77 -17.49 5.53
C GLN A 222 -0.50 -16.72 5.95
N ARG A 223 0.60 -16.86 5.21
CA ARG A 223 1.83 -16.08 5.44
C ARG A 223 1.79 -14.68 4.83
N PHE A 224 0.87 -14.46 3.89
CA PHE A 224 0.53 -13.12 3.39
C PHE A 224 -0.55 -12.58 4.31
N ASP A 225 -0.28 -11.49 5.02
CA ASP A 225 -1.33 -10.81 5.76
C ASP A 225 -2.30 -10.13 4.76
N GLY A 226 -3.60 -10.17 5.05
CA GLY A 226 -4.62 -9.62 4.15
C GLY A 226 -4.74 -8.09 4.17
N GLN A 227 -3.98 -7.42 5.05
CA GLN A 227 -4.01 -5.96 5.16
C GLN A 227 -3.10 -5.33 4.12
N HIS A 228 -1.86 -5.83 4.02
CA HIS A 228 -0.83 -5.33 3.13
C HIS A 228 -0.78 -6.08 1.79
N TYR A 229 -1.05 -7.39 1.79
CA TYR A 229 -1.02 -8.20 0.57
C TYR A 229 -2.42 -8.54 0.06
N GLY A 230 -2.57 -8.63 -1.26
CA GLY A 230 -3.82 -9.05 -1.89
C GLY A 230 -4.31 -8.13 -2.99
N THR A 231 -5.52 -8.41 -3.46
CA THR A 231 -6.28 -7.54 -4.34
C THR A 231 -6.91 -6.38 -3.56
N PHE A 232 -7.07 -5.25 -4.22
CA PHE A 232 -7.62 -4.01 -3.66
C PHE A 232 -9.16 -3.95 -3.78
N ASP A 233 -9.88 -4.82 -3.08
CA ASP A 233 -11.32 -5.01 -3.34
C ASP A 233 -12.26 -4.07 -2.55
N ASP A 234 -11.77 -3.44 -1.47
CA ASP A 234 -12.55 -2.52 -0.62
C ASP A 234 -11.83 -1.17 -0.46
N PRO A 235 -11.96 -0.26 -1.44
CA PRO A 235 -11.33 1.05 -1.36
C PRO A 235 -11.89 1.91 -0.21
N ILE A 236 -13.16 1.72 0.18
CA ILE A 236 -13.79 2.50 1.26
C ILE A 236 -13.19 2.12 2.61
N GLY A 237 -13.06 0.81 2.88
CA GLY A 237 -12.40 0.32 4.09
C GLY A 237 -10.91 0.66 4.13
N ALA A 238 -10.22 0.46 3.00
CA ALA A 238 -8.78 0.74 2.89
C ALA A 238 -8.43 2.22 3.09
N LEU A 239 -9.32 3.14 2.67
CA LEU A 239 -9.14 4.59 2.81
C LEU A 239 -9.89 5.19 3.99
N ALA A 240 -10.40 4.38 4.92
CA ALA A 240 -11.15 4.88 6.08
C ALA A 240 -10.35 5.87 6.95
N TRP A 241 -9.02 5.80 6.91
CA TRP A 241 -8.11 6.73 7.60
C TRP A 241 -8.13 8.15 7.00
N THR A 242 -8.66 8.33 5.79
CA THR A 242 -8.83 9.65 5.14
C THR A 242 -10.17 10.32 5.47
N ALA A 243 -11.03 9.66 6.26
CA ALA A 243 -12.32 10.21 6.65
C ALA A 243 -12.16 11.46 7.54
N GLU A 244 -13.13 12.37 7.48
CA GLU A 244 -13.12 13.56 8.33
C GLU A 244 -13.08 13.16 9.81
N GLY A 245 -12.08 13.67 10.53
CA GLY A 245 -11.88 13.37 11.95
C GLY A 245 -11.27 11.99 12.25
N ALA A 246 -10.78 11.26 11.24
CA ALA A 246 -9.96 10.08 11.46
C ALA A 246 -8.71 10.41 12.30
N GLY A 247 -8.33 9.51 13.20
CA GLY A 247 -7.20 9.72 14.13
C GLY A 247 -7.49 10.69 15.29
N LEU A 248 -8.64 11.39 15.31
CA LEU A 248 -9.03 12.20 16.46
C LEU A 248 -9.44 11.30 17.64
N PRO A 249 -9.12 11.70 18.89
CA PRO A 249 -9.62 11.01 20.06
C PRO A 249 -11.15 10.94 20.03
N ILE A 250 -11.71 9.76 20.29
CA ILE A 250 -13.15 9.59 20.43
C ILE A 250 -13.63 10.51 21.56
N ARG A 251 -14.27 11.62 21.19
CA ARG A 251 -14.89 12.52 22.16
C ARG A 251 -16.16 11.87 22.66
N ASN A 252 -16.17 11.44 23.92
CA ASN A 252 -17.41 11.00 24.55
C ASN A 252 -18.37 12.20 24.58
N PRO A 253 -19.52 12.16 23.87
CA PRO A 253 -20.46 13.29 23.82
C PRO A 253 -21.04 13.58 25.20
N VAL A 254 -21.02 12.60 26.11
CA VAL A 254 -21.44 12.77 27.49
C VAL A 254 -20.30 13.34 28.32
N LYS A 255 -20.33 14.66 28.54
CA LYS A 255 -19.56 15.30 29.61
C LYS A 255 -20.17 14.91 30.96
N ILE A 256 -19.78 13.76 31.49
CA ILE A 256 -20.22 13.34 32.81
C ILE A 256 -19.36 13.95 33.91
N GLY A 257 -19.99 14.73 34.77
CA GLY A 257 -19.38 15.27 35.97
C GLY A 257 -19.07 14.17 36.98
N ARG A 258 -17.98 14.35 37.74
CA ARG A 258 -17.52 13.40 38.76
C ARG A 258 -18.60 13.03 39.80
N ASN A 259 -19.59 13.91 40.02
CA ASN A 259 -20.68 13.71 40.98
C ASN A 259 -22.03 13.30 40.34
N ASP A 260 -22.13 13.22 39.02
CA ASP A 260 -23.39 12.93 38.31
C ASP A 260 -23.79 11.46 38.45
N PRO A 261 -25.07 11.10 38.25
CA PRO A 261 -25.52 9.71 38.20
C PRO A 261 -24.74 8.91 37.16
N CYS A 262 -24.26 7.72 37.53
CA CYS A 262 -23.45 6.89 36.67
C CYS A 262 -24.29 6.27 35.53
N PRO A 263 -23.84 6.35 34.26
CA PRO A 263 -24.61 5.94 33.09
C PRO A 263 -24.76 4.43 32.96
N CYS A 264 -24.05 3.63 33.76
CA CYS A 264 -24.22 2.17 33.80
C CYS A 264 -25.52 1.72 34.49
N GLY A 265 -26.35 2.65 34.97
CA GLY A 265 -27.63 2.33 35.63
C GLY A 265 -27.51 1.93 37.10
N SER A 266 -26.32 2.02 37.71
CA SER A 266 -26.08 1.61 39.10
C SER A 266 -26.74 2.48 40.17
N GLY A 267 -27.27 3.65 39.80
CA GLY A 267 -27.79 4.66 40.75
C GLY A 267 -26.72 5.36 41.60
N LYS A 268 -25.43 5.02 41.45
CA LYS A 268 -24.32 5.64 42.17
C LYS A 268 -23.80 6.88 41.45
N LYS A 269 -23.11 7.79 42.16
CA LYS A 269 -22.33 8.88 41.53
C LYS A 269 -21.21 8.29 40.68
N TYR A 270 -20.87 8.90 39.54
CA TYR A 270 -19.86 8.40 38.60
C TYR A 270 -18.51 8.08 39.27
N LYS A 271 -18.02 8.97 40.15
CA LYS A 271 -16.80 8.74 40.96
C LYS A 271 -16.83 7.55 41.92
N LYS A 272 -18.00 7.07 42.29
CA LYS A 272 -18.20 5.92 43.19
C LYS A 272 -18.58 4.64 42.41
N CYS A 273 -18.48 4.68 41.09
CA CYS A 273 -18.79 3.58 40.20
C CYS A 273 -17.74 3.53 39.09
N CYS A 274 -18.13 3.65 37.82
CA CYS A 274 -17.26 3.42 36.66
C CYS A 274 -16.00 4.29 36.57
N LEU A 275 -15.90 5.43 37.27
CA LEU A 275 -14.66 6.24 37.25
C LEU A 275 -13.54 5.65 38.13
N ASN A 276 -13.89 4.97 39.22
CA ASN A 276 -12.94 4.39 40.19
C ASN A 276 -13.10 2.86 40.31
N ALA A 277 -13.74 2.23 39.33
CA ALA A 277 -13.84 0.78 39.27
C ALA A 277 -12.46 0.24 38.89
N ALA A 278 -11.72 -0.22 39.90
CA ALA A 278 -10.56 -1.09 39.72
C ALA A 278 -11.01 -2.48 39.29
#